data_AF-A0A131XZS2-F1
#
_entry.id   AF-A0A131XZS2-F1
#
_cell.length_a   1.000
_cell.length_b   1.000
_cell.length_c   1.000
_cell.angle_alpha   90.00
_cell.angle_beta   90.00
_cell.angle_gamma   90.00
#
_symmetry.space_group_name_H-M   'P 1'
#
loop_
_entity.id
_entity.type
_entity.pdbx_description
1 polymer ?
#
loop_
_entity_poly.entity_id
_entity_poly.type
_entity_poly.pdbx_seq_one_letter_code
_entity_poly.pdbx_strand_id
1 'polypeptide(L)'
;RAIESQCYVVSAAQVGQHNPKRSSYGHALVVDPWGCVVAQCSDAVGIAVAEINLDLVAKVRQAIPVWNHRRTDLYGNLSPCWSASEQGPPEHPQYQFGQVTVQAAQVFYKSPLTIAFVNKMPVLPGHVLVAPIRPALRLADLSAEEVQDLFLVVQRAQVAAEKQFGASSSTIAVQDGPDAGRSIDHIHVHVLPRRPGDFARNDEVYVKLQEDKKNSRPKRSDEEMAAEAEQLRAHF
;
A
#
# COMPACT_ATOMS: atom_id res chain seq x y z
N ARG A 1 25.86 1.97 -6.53
CA ARG A 1 24.41 2.12 -6.82
C ARG A 1 24.07 1.74 -8.26
N ALA A 2 24.78 2.22 -9.28
CA ALA A 2 24.43 1.97 -10.68
C ALA A 2 24.26 0.49 -11.06
N ILE A 3 25.20 -0.37 -10.67
CA ILE A 3 25.20 -1.82 -10.99
C ILE A 3 24.00 -2.54 -10.36
N GLU A 4 23.80 -2.40 -9.04
CA GLU A 4 22.75 -3.12 -8.30
C GLU A 4 21.33 -2.64 -8.63
N SER A 5 21.16 -1.38 -9.06
CA SER A 5 19.86 -0.85 -9.50
C SER A 5 19.66 -0.90 -11.01
N GLN A 6 20.72 -1.20 -11.77
CA GLN A 6 20.74 -1.18 -13.23
C GLN A 6 20.19 0.14 -13.78
N CYS A 7 20.74 1.24 -13.27
CA CYS A 7 20.38 2.61 -13.63
C CYS A 7 21.63 3.44 -13.90
N TYR A 8 21.48 4.50 -14.69
CA TYR A 8 22.45 5.57 -14.66
C TYR A 8 22.48 6.23 -13.28
N VAL A 9 23.66 6.60 -12.82
CA VAL A 9 23.85 7.40 -11.59
C VAL A 9 24.54 8.68 -11.97
N VAL A 10 23.86 9.80 -11.76
CA VAL A 10 24.40 11.15 -11.93
C VAL A 10 24.74 11.70 -10.55
N SER A 11 26.01 11.98 -10.30
CA SER A 11 26.52 12.44 -9.00
C SER A 11 27.27 13.75 -9.19
N ALA A 12 26.54 14.87 -9.17
CA ALA A 12 27.15 16.19 -9.05
C ALA A 12 27.77 16.35 -7.65
N ALA A 13 28.96 16.94 -7.57
CA ALA A 13 29.72 17.01 -6.33
C ALA A 13 30.41 18.36 -6.13
N GLN A 14 30.61 18.72 -4.86
CA GLN A 14 31.49 19.82 -4.46
C GLN A 14 32.95 19.39 -4.59
N VAL A 15 33.84 20.32 -4.99
CA VAL A 15 35.28 20.08 -5.18
C VAL A 15 36.13 21.14 -4.48
N GLY A 16 37.33 20.77 -4.03
CA GLY A 16 38.33 21.70 -3.52
C GLY A 16 38.10 22.17 -2.07
N GLN A 17 38.81 23.24 -1.68
CA GLN A 17 38.75 23.83 -0.34
C GLN A 17 37.63 24.89 -0.26
N HIS A 18 36.73 24.75 0.71
CA HIS A 18 35.64 25.71 0.95
C HIS A 18 36.01 26.78 1.97
N ASN A 19 36.74 26.37 3.03
CA ASN A 19 37.25 27.21 4.11
C ASN A 19 38.37 26.46 4.86
N PRO A 20 39.09 27.04 5.84
CA PRO A 20 40.26 26.39 6.46
C PRO A 20 40.04 25.01 7.10
N LYS A 21 38.79 24.60 7.40
CA LYS A 21 38.47 23.31 8.04
C LYS A 21 37.64 22.37 7.15
N ARG A 22 37.28 22.77 5.93
CA ARG A 22 36.39 22.00 5.05
C ARG A 22 36.90 21.97 3.61
N SER A 23 37.13 20.76 3.12
CA SER A 23 37.35 20.44 1.71
C SER A 23 36.38 19.37 1.24
N SER A 24 36.19 19.24 -0.07
CA SER A 24 35.39 18.18 -0.67
C SER A 24 36.17 17.45 -1.75
N TYR A 25 35.91 16.15 -1.85
CA TYR A 25 36.63 15.24 -2.72
C TYR A 25 36.49 15.59 -4.21
N GLY A 26 35.34 16.14 -4.65
CA GLY A 26 35.08 16.38 -6.06
C GLY A 26 34.58 15.12 -6.75
N HIS A 27 35.18 14.78 -7.89
CA HIS A 27 34.82 13.62 -8.72
C HIS A 27 33.33 13.59 -9.08
N ALA A 28 32.78 14.74 -9.48
CA ALA A 28 31.44 14.76 -10.06
C ALA A 28 31.43 13.88 -11.31
N LEU A 29 30.51 12.92 -11.40
CA LEU A 29 30.57 11.87 -12.42
C LEU A 29 29.19 11.32 -12.80
N VAL A 30 29.16 10.68 -13.97
CA VAL A 30 28.01 9.93 -14.50
C VAL A 30 28.45 8.48 -14.70
N VAL A 31 27.73 7.54 -14.10
CA VAL A 31 27.95 6.09 -14.26
C VAL A 31 26.80 5.47 -15.04
N ASP A 32 27.09 4.56 -15.96
CA ASP A 32 26.09 3.79 -16.69
C ASP A 32 25.53 2.60 -15.89
N PRO A 33 24.47 1.93 -16.37
CA PRO A 33 23.86 0.78 -15.68
C PRO A 33 24.78 -0.43 -15.47
N TRP A 34 25.91 -0.50 -16.19
CA TRP A 34 26.91 -1.57 -16.07
C TRP A 34 28.01 -1.22 -15.06
N GLY A 35 28.03 0.03 -14.57
CA GLY A 35 29.03 0.51 -13.62
C GLY A 35 30.21 1.25 -14.25
N CYS A 36 30.18 1.50 -15.56
CA CYS A 36 31.23 2.27 -16.24
C CYS A 36 31.04 3.76 -16.00
N VAL A 37 32.11 4.47 -15.63
CA VAL A 37 32.10 5.93 -15.55
C VAL A 37 32.18 6.50 -16.96
N VAL A 38 31.08 7.08 -17.44
CA VAL A 38 30.94 7.59 -18.81
C VAL A 38 31.25 9.08 -18.94
N ALA A 39 31.21 9.83 -17.83
CA ALA A 39 31.70 11.20 -17.77
C ALA A 39 32.14 11.54 -16.35
N GLN A 40 33.17 12.37 -16.22
CA GLN A 40 33.69 12.82 -14.93
C GLN A 40 34.35 14.19 -15.07
N CYS A 41 34.13 15.07 -14.09
CA CYS A 41 34.83 16.36 -14.00
C CYS A 41 36.28 16.15 -13.53
N SER A 42 37.17 17.06 -13.94
CA SER A 42 38.51 17.18 -13.35
C SER A 42 38.45 17.67 -11.90
N ASP A 43 39.60 17.71 -11.21
CA ASP A 43 39.72 18.18 -9.81
C ASP A 43 39.64 19.71 -9.67
N ALA A 44 38.81 20.35 -10.48
CA ALA A 44 38.56 21.79 -10.49
C ALA A 44 37.07 22.07 -10.75
N VAL A 45 36.66 23.32 -10.55
CA VAL A 45 35.29 23.75 -10.88
C VAL A 45 35.08 23.62 -12.39
N GLY A 46 34.10 22.81 -12.78
CA GLY A 46 33.82 22.52 -14.17
C GLY A 46 32.59 21.65 -14.36
N ILE A 47 32.33 21.28 -15.61
CA ILE A 47 31.21 20.44 -16.02
C ILE A 47 31.72 19.26 -16.84
N ALA A 48 31.01 18.14 -16.73
CA ALA A 48 31.18 16.98 -17.59
C ALA A 48 29.84 16.66 -18.24
N VAL A 49 29.87 16.22 -19.50
CA VAL A 49 28.67 15.92 -20.29
C VAL A 49 28.69 14.44 -20.65
N ALA A 50 27.55 13.78 -20.49
CA ALA A 50 27.34 12.40 -20.90
C ALA A 50 26.04 12.30 -21.71
N GLU A 51 26.05 11.48 -22.75
CA GLU A 51 24.84 11.05 -23.43
C GLU A 51 24.32 9.76 -22.76
N ILE A 52 23.05 9.75 -22.37
CA ILE A 52 22.41 8.58 -21.76
C ILE A 52 21.68 7.77 -22.82
N ASN A 53 21.73 6.44 -22.71
CA ASN A 53 21.04 5.53 -23.61
C ASN A 53 20.07 4.63 -22.84
N LEU A 54 18.76 4.84 -23.03
CA LEU A 54 17.73 4.04 -22.36
C LEU A 54 17.62 2.62 -22.93
N ASP A 55 18.04 2.39 -24.18
CA ASP A 55 18.11 1.04 -24.74
C ASP A 55 19.19 0.21 -24.05
N LEU A 56 20.29 0.85 -23.61
CA LEU A 56 21.31 0.17 -22.81
C LEU A 56 20.73 -0.28 -21.47
N VAL A 57 19.93 0.57 -20.81
CA VAL A 57 19.23 0.19 -19.56
C VAL A 57 18.37 -1.04 -19.79
N ALA A 58 17.55 -1.05 -20.85
CA ALA A 58 16.69 -2.17 -21.20
C ALA A 58 17.50 -3.45 -21.47
N LYS A 59 18.58 -3.36 -22.27
CA LYS A 59 19.48 -4.48 -22.58
C LYS A 59 20.11 -5.07 -21.33
N VAL A 60 20.62 -4.24 -20.42
CA VAL A 60 21.26 -4.70 -19.18
C VAL A 60 20.26 -5.40 -18.26
N ARG A 61 19.05 -4.84 -18.11
CA ARG A 61 17.97 -5.45 -17.32
C ARG A 61 17.48 -6.78 -17.90
N GLN A 62 17.48 -6.91 -19.23
CA GLN A 62 17.13 -8.15 -19.91
C GLN A 62 18.23 -9.21 -19.76
N ALA A 63 19.50 -8.82 -19.90
CA ALA A 63 20.64 -9.73 -19.83
C ALA A 63 20.90 -10.26 -18.41
N ILE A 64 20.71 -9.41 -17.39
CA ILE A 64 20.86 -9.77 -15.98
C ILE A 64 19.60 -9.34 -15.23
N PRO A 65 18.53 -10.15 -15.18
CA PRO A 65 17.27 -9.75 -14.57
C PRO A 65 17.30 -9.87 -13.04
N VAL A 66 18.21 -9.14 -12.38
CA VAL A 66 18.45 -9.21 -10.92
C VAL A 66 17.21 -8.95 -10.08
N TRP A 67 16.27 -8.14 -10.57
CA TRP A 67 14.99 -7.87 -9.92
C TRP A 67 14.07 -9.09 -9.87
N ASN A 68 14.16 -9.98 -10.86
CA ASN A 68 13.42 -11.24 -10.92
C ASN A 68 14.11 -12.36 -10.11
N HIS A 69 15.38 -12.18 -9.75
CA HIS A 69 16.14 -13.12 -8.94
C HIS A 69 15.98 -12.88 -7.43
N ARG A 70 15.21 -11.87 -7.03
CA ARG A 70 14.95 -11.58 -5.61
C ARG A 70 14.15 -12.69 -4.96
N ARG A 71 14.53 -13.05 -3.74
CA ARG A 71 13.85 -14.05 -2.88
C ARG A 71 12.80 -13.35 -2.02
N THR A 72 11.74 -12.87 -2.67
CA THR A 72 10.62 -12.20 -1.99
C THR A 72 9.87 -13.14 -1.04
N ASP A 73 10.05 -14.46 -1.19
CA ASP A 73 9.62 -15.48 -0.25
C ASP A 73 10.40 -15.46 1.08
N LEU A 74 11.66 -15.01 1.09
CA LEU A 74 12.50 -14.97 2.29
C LEU A 74 12.48 -13.60 2.99
N TYR A 75 12.51 -12.52 2.22
CA TYR A 75 12.67 -11.16 2.77
C TYR A 75 11.59 -10.17 2.31
N GLY A 76 10.50 -10.67 1.72
CA GLY A 76 9.45 -9.82 1.14
C GLY A 76 9.95 -8.99 -0.04
N ASN A 77 9.09 -8.15 -0.59
CA ASN A 77 9.53 -7.13 -1.54
C ASN A 77 9.84 -5.85 -0.78
N LEU A 78 11.13 -5.50 -0.76
CA LEU A 78 11.60 -4.21 -0.28
C LEU A 78 11.27 -3.15 -1.32
N SER A 79 9.98 -2.83 -1.43
CA SER A 79 9.51 -1.68 -2.20
C SER A 79 10.14 -0.41 -1.61
N PRO A 80 10.83 0.41 -2.41
CA PRO A 80 11.39 1.67 -1.93
C PRO A 80 10.29 2.54 -1.33
N CYS A 81 10.58 3.28 -0.25
CA CYS A 81 9.61 4.19 0.36
C CYS A 81 9.03 5.25 -0.58
N TRP A 82 9.63 5.47 -1.77
CA TRP A 82 9.11 6.35 -2.82
C TRP A 82 8.24 5.65 -3.87
N SER A 83 8.21 4.31 -3.93
CA SER A 83 7.19 3.58 -4.74
C SER A 83 5.82 3.62 -4.07
N ALA A 84 5.77 4.03 -2.81
CA ALA A 84 4.63 4.78 -2.33
C ALA A 84 4.67 6.16 -3.00
N SER A 85 4.37 6.20 -4.31
CA SER A 85 3.65 7.36 -4.83
C SER A 85 2.37 7.42 -4.00
N GLU A 86 2.48 8.21 -2.94
CA GLU A 86 1.46 9.10 -2.42
C GLU A 86 0.02 8.63 -2.64
N GLN A 87 -0.65 8.36 -1.51
CA GLN A 87 -2.04 8.72 -1.25
C GLN A 87 -2.71 9.47 -2.40
N GLY A 88 -3.15 8.74 -3.41
CA GLY A 88 -3.88 9.29 -4.53
C GLY A 88 -5.36 9.02 -4.32
N PRO A 89 -6.27 9.94 -4.71
CA PRO A 89 -7.67 9.58 -4.80
C PRO A 89 -7.80 8.33 -5.67
N PRO A 90 -8.83 7.50 -5.44
CA PRO A 90 -9.08 6.32 -6.23
C PRO A 90 -8.96 6.60 -7.74
N GLU A 91 -7.91 6.07 -8.38
CA GLU A 91 -7.57 6.29 -9.81
C GLU A 91 -8.66 5.77 -10.75
N HIS A 92 -9.49 4.87 -10.26
CA HIS A 92 -10.61 4.29 -10.97
C HIS A 92 -11.92 4.71 -10.32
N PRO A 93 -12.99 4.92 -11.11
CA PRO A 93 -14.30 5.30 -10.56
C PRO A 93 -14.88 4.19 -9.65
N GLN A 94 -14.41 2.95 -9.81
CA GLN A 94 -14.89 1.80 -9.07
C GLN A 94 -13.84 0.69 -8.96
N TYR A 95 -13.98 -0.17 -7.96
CA TYR A 95 -13.11 -1.30 -7.67
C TYR A 95 -13.91 -2.60 -7.60
N GLN A 96 -13.32 -3.70 -8.09
CA GLN A 96 -13.93 -5.01 -8.01
C GLN A 96 -13.74 -5.61 -6.62
N PHE A 97 -14.84 -6.07 -6.00
CA PHE A 97 -14.82 -6.76 -4.71
C PHE A 97 -15.63 -8.06 -4.80
N GLY A 98 -14.96 -9.14 -5.23
CA GLY A 98 -15.61 -10.43 -5.47
C GLY A 98 -16.65 -10.31 -6.57
N GLN A 99 -17.90 -10.63 -6.25
CA GLN A 99 -19.04 -10.50 -7.15
C GLN A 99 -19.72 -9.11 -7.14
N VAL A 100 -19.23 -8.15 -6.35
CA VAL A 100 -19.79 -6.79 -6.27
C VAL A 100 -18.76 -5.72 -6.65
N THR A 101 -19.24 -4.50 -6.83
CA THR A 101 -18.43 -3.33 -7.16
C THR A 101 -18.48 -2.30 -6.04
N VAL A 102 -17.33 -1.77 -5.64
CA VAL A 102 -17.20 -0.69 -4.65
C VAL A 102 -16.93 0.60 -5.39
N GLN A 103 -17.73 1.64 -5.12
CA GLN A 103 -17.52 2.95 -5.74
C GLN A 103 -16.31 3.64 -5.13
N ALA A 104 -15.56 4.40 -5.93
CA ALA A 104 -14.45 5.24 -5.47
C ALA A 104 -14.83 6.11 -4.27
N ALA A 105 -16.04 6.69 -4.30
CA ALA A 105 -16.57 7.52 -3.21
C ALA A 105 -16.69 6.78 -1.87
N GLN A 106 -16.77 5.44 -1.88
CA GLN A 106 -16.90 4.59 -0.68
C GLN A 106 -15.52 4.12 -0.14
N VAL A 107 -14.44 4.34 -0.90
CA VAL A 107 -13.06 3.99 -0.52
C VAL A 107 -12.44 5.17 0.23
N PHE A 108 -12.04 4.97 1.48
CA PHE A 108 -11.43 6.03 2.31
C PHE A 108 -9.91 5.95 2.37
N TYR A 109 -9.30 4.83 1.98
CA TYR A 109 -7.85 4.70 1.89
C TYR A 109 -7.45 3.70 0.81
N LYS A 110 -6.37 4.01 0.07
CA LYS A 110 -5.76 3.13 -0.94
C LYS A 110 -4.25 3.14 -0.80
N SER A 111 -3.67 1.96 -0.91
CA SER A 111 -2.24 1.71 -1.10
C SER A 111 -2.02 1.12 -2.51
N PRO A 112 -0.78 0.81 -2.93
CA PRO A 112 -0.55 0.16 -4.23
C PRO A 112 -1.25 -1.21 -4.38
N LEU A 113 -1.45 -1.97 -3.29
CA LEU A 113 -1.99 -3.35 -3.36
C LEU A 113 -3.33 -3.54 -2.64
N THR A 114 -3.75 -2.61 -1.78
CA THR A 114 -4.92 -2.77 -0.90
C THR A 114 -5.81 -1.52 -0.88
N ILE A 115 -7.13 -1.73 -0.80
CA ILE A 115 -8.13 -0.68 -0.54
C ILE A 115 -8.84 -0.91 0.81
N ALA A 116 -9.20 0.19 1.47
CA ALA A 116 -10.07 0.19 2.64
C ALA A 116 -11.33 1.04 2.35
N PHE A 117 -12.50 0.46 2.63
CA PHE A 117 -13.78 1.01 2.23
C PHE A 117 -14.88 0.74 3.25
N VAL A 118 -15.93 1.55 3.22
CA VAL A 118 -17.04 1.47 4.18
C VAL A 118 -17.98 0.30 3.85
N ASN A 119 -18.60 -0.29 4.86
CA ASN A 119 -19.45 -1.48 4.69
C ASN A 119 -20.92 -1.11 4.35
N LYS A 120 -21.57 -1.75 3.36
CA LYS A 120 -22.99 -1.52 3.03
C LYS A 120 -23.94 -1.86 4.19
N MET A 121 -23.58 -2.85 5.02
CA MET A 121 -24.36 -3.35 6.15
C MET A 121 -23.46 -3.53 7.39
N PRO A 122 -23.06 -2.44 8.06
CA PRO A 122 -22.13 -2.50 9.16
C PRO A 122 -22.73 -3.18 10.40
N VAL A 123 -21.99 -4.11 11.02
CA VAL A 123 -22.33 -4.73 12.34
C VAL A 123 -22.40 -3.71 13.47
N LEU A 124 -21.46 -2.77 13.48
CA LEU A 124 -21.36 -1.67 14.44
C LEU A 124 -20.99 -0.39 13.68
N PRO A 125 -21.29 0.80 14.22
CA PRO A 125 -20.78 2.06 13.66
C PRO A 125 -19.27 2.00 13.47
N GLY A 126 -18.78 2.40 12.29
CA GLY A 126 -17.37 2.33 11.93
C GLY A 126 -16.85 0.96 11.51
N HIS A 127 -17.71 -0.06 11.36
CA HIS A 127 -17.32 -1.33 10.74
C HIS A 127 -16.97 -1.09 9.26
N VAL A 128 -15.68 -1.16 8.97
CA VAL A 128 -15.10 -1.02 7.62
C VAL A 128 -14.46 -2.33 7.16
N LEU A 129 -14.22 -2.43 5.85
CA LEU A 129 -13.59 -3.57 5.21
C LEU A 129 -12.26 -3.15 4.59
N VAL A 130 -11.28 -4.06 4.64
CA VAL A 130 -9.98 -3.90 3.99
C VAL A 130 -9.73 -5.12 3.10
N ALA A 131 -9.43 -4.91 1.82
CA ALA A 131 -9.26 -5.99 0.86
C ALA A 131 -8.14 -5.67 -0.14
N PRO A 132 -7.40 -6.69 -0.63
CA PRO A 132 -6.46 -6.48 -1.72
C PRO A 132 -7.19 -6.02 -2.99
N ILE A 133 -6.50 -5.26 -3.83
CA ILE A 133 -7.02 -4.80 -5.14
C ILE A 133 -7.12 -6.00 -6.08
N ARG A 134 -6.12 -6.90 -6.05
CA ARG A 134 -6.15 -8.14 -6.83
C ARG A 134 -7.17 -9.10 -6.21
N PRO A 135 -8.15 -9.60 -6.98
CA PRO A 135 -9.06 -10.64 -6.51
C PRO A 135 -8.32 -11.89 -6.05
N ALA A 136 -8.55 -12.28 -4.80
CA ALA A 136 -8.02 -13.50 -4.19
C ALA A 136 -9.11 -14.15 -3.31
N LEU A 137 -9.23 -15.48 -3.34
CA LEU A 137 -10.28 -16.16 -2.57
C LEU A 137 -9.83 -16.39 -1.13
N ARG A 138 -8.59 -16.84 -0.96
CA ARG A 138 -8.03 -17.24 0.33
C ARG A 138 -6.91 -16.31 0.76
N LEU A 139 -6.68 -16.23 2.08
CA LEU A 139 -5.48 -15.59 2.61
C LEU A 139 -4.20 -16.25 2.06
N ALA A 140 -4.23 -17.56 1.85
CA ALA A 140 -3.13 -18.33 1.27
C ALA A 140 -2.86 -18.05 -0.22
N ASP A 141 -3.78 -17.37 -0.93
CA ASP A 141 -3.60 -16.99 -2.33
C ASP A 141 -2.82 -15.66 -2.48
N LEU A 142 -2.52 -15.00 -1.36
CA LEU A 142 -1.78 -13.73 -1.33
C LEU A 142 -0.28 -13.96 -1.31
N SER A 143 0.44 -13.13 -2.05
CA SER A 143 1.89 -13.00 -1.91
C SER A 143 2.26 -12.43 -0.53
N ALA A 144 3.50 -12.63 -0.08
CA ALA A 144 3.99 -12.04 1.17
C ALA A 144 3.84 -10.50 1.19
N GLU A 145 3.94 -9.88 0.02
CA GLU A 145 3.83 -8.43 -0.20
C GLU A 145 2.40 -7.94 0.02
N GLU A 146 1.43 -8.68 -0.54
CA GLU A 146 0.01 -8.40 -0.34
C GLU A 146 -0.41 -8.67 1.10
N VAL A 147 0.10 -9.72 1.76
CA VAL A 147 -0.16 -9.95 3.19
C VAL A 147 0.37 -8.79 4.03
N GLN A 148 1.61 -8.35 3.77
CA GLN A 148 2.21 -7.24 4.49
C GLN A 148 1.42 -5.94 4.29
N ASP A 149 1.16 -5.57 3.03
CA ASP A 149 0.44 -4.35 2.70
C ASP A 149 -0.99 -4.39 3.26
N LEU A 150 -1.70 -5.51 3.12
CA LEU A 150 -3.05 -5.71 3.67
C LEU A 150 -3.11 -5.39 5.16
N PHE A 151 -2.22 -5.98 5.96
CA PHE A 151 -2.25 -5.79 7.42
C PHE A 151 -1.69 -4.42 7.86
N LEU A 152 -0.79 -3.82 7.10
CA LEU A 152 -0.40 -2.42 7.32
C LEU A 152 -1.59 -1.48 7.06
N VAL A 153 -2.39 -1.73 6.03
CA VAL A 153 -3.62 -0.96 5.79
C VAL A 153 -4.67 -1.23 6.87
N VAL A 154 -4.83 -2.46 7.34
CA VAL A 154 -5.70 -2.79 8.50
C VAL A 154 -5.32 -1.97 9.72
N GLN A 155 -4.03 -1.89 10.05
CA GLN A 155 -3.56 -1.08 11.19
C GLN A 155 -3.92 0.40 11.03
N ARG A 156 -3.73 0.97 9.83
CA ARG A 156 -4.08 2.38 9.59
C ARG A 156 -5.59 2.61 9.63
N ALA A 157 -6.38 1.71 9.03
CA ALA A 157 -7.84 1.77 9.06
C ALA A 157 -8.39 1.62 10.48
N GLN A 158 -7.78 0.76 11.32
CA GLN A 158 -8.11 0.62 12.73
C GLN A 158 -7.96 1.96 13.47
N VAL A 159 -6.81 2.63 13.34
CA VAL A 159 -6.55 3.91 14.00
C VAL A 159 -7.52 4.99 13.55
N ALA A 160 -7.78 5.09 12.24
CA ALA A 160 -8.73 6.04 11.67
C ALA A 160 -10.16 5.79 12.18
N ALA A 161 -10.61 4.53 12.17
CA ALA A 161 -11.94 4.15 12.63
C ALA A 161 -12.10 4.37 14.16
N GLU A 162 -11.11 4.00 14.96
CA GLU A 162 -11.16 4.23 16.41
C GLU A 162 -11.26 5.71 16.75
N LYS A 163 -10.47 6.56 16.08
CA LYS A 163 -10.49 8.01 16.27
C LYS A 163 -11.81 8.63 15.81
N GLN A 164 -12.29 8.29 14.61
CA GLN A 164 -13.53 8.84 14.06
C GLN A 164 -14.75 8.44 14.88
N PHE A 165 -14.77 7.18 15.34
CA PHE A 165 -15.89 6.61 16.07
C PHE A 165 -15.62 6.52 17.56
N GLY A 166 -14.75 7.34 18.15
CA GLY A 166 -14.53 7.43 19.60
C GLY A 166 -14.45 6.07 20.30
N ALA A 167 -13.76 5.12 19.69
CA ALA A 167 -13.58 3.76 20.18
C ALA A 167 -12.17 3.62 20.76
N SER A 168 -12.00 2.67 21.68
CA SER A 168 -10.74 2.45 22.40
C SER A 168 -10.10 1.10 22.08
N SER A 169 -10.76 0.31 21.23
CA SER A 169 -10.39 -1.05 20.89
C SER A 169 -11.00 -1.41 19.54
N SER A 170 -10.54 -2.49 18.92
CA SER A 170 -11.12 -3.02 17.68
C SER A 170 -11.15 -4.54 17.68
N THR A 171 -12.15 -5.11 17.00
CA THR A 171 -12.12 -6.51 16.58
C THR A 171 -11.65 -6.57 15.13
N ILE A 172 -10.60 -7.34 14.88
CA ILE A 172 -10.08 -7.61 13.54
C ILE A 172 -10.43 -9.06 13.20
N ALA A 173 -11.23 -9.27 12.15
CA ALA A 173 -11.73 -10.59 11.81
C ALA A 173 -11.58 -10.89 10.32
N VAL A 174 -11.25 -12.15 10.00
CA VAL A 174 -11.15 -12.66 8.63
C VAL A 174 -11.93 -13.95 8.53
N GLN A 175 -12.90 -14.01 7.63
CA GLN A 175 -13.67 -15.22 7.33
C GLN A 175 -13.07 -15.91 6.10
N ASP A 176 -11.96 -16.64 6.29
CA ASP A 176 -11.23 -17.27 5.20
C ASP A 176 -11.89 -18.59 4.75
N GLY A 177 -12.80 -18.49 3.77
CA GLY A 177 -13.49 -19.61 3.13
C GLY A 177 -14.96 -19.79 3.53
N PRO A 178 -15.71 -20.64 2.81
CA PRO A 178 -17.15 -20.81 3.02
C PRO A 178 -17.51 -21.26 4.45
N ASP A 179 -16.78 -22.22 5.01
CA ASP A 179 -17.04 -22.77 6.34
C ASP A 179 -16.64 -21.80 7.48
N ALA A 180 -15.71 -20.89 7.21
CA ALA A 180 -15.40 -19.77 8.10
C ALA A 180 -16.43 -18.64 7.99
N GLY A 181 -17.38 -18.77 7.06
CA GLY A 181 -18.45 -17.81 6.85
C GLY A 181 -18.17 -16.75 5.80
N ARG A 182 -17.29 -16.96 4.82
CA ARG A 182 -17.14 -16.00 3.73
C ARG A 182 -18.44 -15.88 2.90
N SER A 183 -18.86 -14.67 2.57
CA SER A 183 -20.06 -14.39 1.74
C SER A 183 -19.74 -13.73 0.39
N ILE A 184 -18.64 -12.97 0.32
CA ILE A 184 -18.10 -12.40 -0.90
C ILE A 184 -16.90 -13.24 -1.34
N ASP A 185 -16.82 -13.60 -2.62
CA ASP A 185 -15.70 -14.36 -3.19
C ASP A 185 -14.47 -13.48 -3.42
N HIS A 186 -14.02 -12.87 -2.34
CA HIS A 186 -12.81 -12.07 -2.23
C HIS A 186 -12.41 -12.01 -0.75
N ILE A 187 -11.16 -12.35 -0.42
CA ILE A 187 -10.61 -12.20 0.92
C ILE A 187 -10.71 -10.74 1.37
N HIS A 188 -11.16 -10.52 2.61
CA HIS A 188 -11.24 -9.21 3.22
C HIS A 188 -11.14 -9.33 4.73
N VAL A 189 -10.66 -8.25 5.34
CA VAL A 189 -10.54 -8.09 6.78
C VAL A 189 -11.65 -7.15 7.25
N HIS A 190 -12.42 -7.61 8.23
CA HIS A 190 -13.34 -6.76 8.97
C HIS A 190 -12.58 -6.01 10.04
N VAL A 191 -12.73 -4.69 10.08
CA VAL A 191 -12.24 -3.83 11.15
C VAL A 191 -13.44 -3.24 11.85
N LEU A 192 -13.69 -3.68 13.08
CA LEU A 192 -14.85 -3.27 13.88
C LEU A 192 -14.38 -2.49 15.11
N PRO A 193 -14.41 -1.14 15.12
CA PRO A 193 -14.09 -0.36 16.31
C PRO A 193 -15.10 -0.68 17.42
N ARG A 194 -14.59 -0.86 18.63
CA ARG A 194 -15.31 -1.36 19.81
C ARG A 194 -15.37 -0.32 20.91
N ARG A 195 -16.52 -0.26 21.58
CA ARG A 195 -16.76 0.57 22.77
C ARG A 195 -17.30 -0.29 23.89
N PRO A 196 -17.07 0.08 25.17
CA PRO A 196 -17.71 -0.60 26.29
C PRO A 196 -19.23 -0.66 26.10
N GLY A 197 -19.80 -1.86 26.19
CA GLY A 197 -21.25 -2.08 26.09
C GLY A 197 -21.84 -2.07 24.68
N ASP A 198 -21.02 -2.10 23.62
CA ASP A 198 -21.50 -2.22 22.23
C ASP A 198 -22.20 -3.56 21.94
N PHE A 199 -21.86 -4.60 22.69
CA PHE A 199 -22.59 -5.87 22.79
C PHE A 199 -22.82 -6.28 24.24
N ALA A 200 -23.91 -7.00 24.50
CA ALA A 200 -24.20 -7.56 25.82
C ALA A 200 -23.18 -8.65 26.19
N ARG A 201 -22.81 -9.47 25.21
CA ARG A 201 -21.71 -10.44 25.31
C ARG A 201 -20.71 -10.18 24.19
N ASN A 202 -19.42 -10.09 24.52
CA ASN A 202 -18.39 -9.72 23.56
C ASN A 202 -18.36 -10.61 22.29
N ASP A 203 -18.62 -11.90 22.43
CA ASP A 203 -18.60 -12.86 21.31
C ASP A 203 -19.84 -12.80 20.40
N GLU A 204 -20.86 -12.00 20.75
CA GLU A 204 -22.01 -11.76 19.86
C GLU A 204 -21.60 -11.13 18.53
N VAL A 205 -20.43 -10.49 18.47
CA VAL A 205 -19.86 -9.96 17.23
C VAL A 205 -19.75 -11.04 16.14
N TYR A 206 -19.39 -12.28 16.51
CA TYR A 206 -19.26 -13.39 15.55
C TYR A 206 -20.61 -13.89 15.06
N VAL A 207 -21.60 -13.93 15.96
CA VAL A 207 -22.99 -14.25 15.61
C VAL A 207 -23.52 -13.20 14.63
N LYS A 208 -23.28 -11.91 14.89
CA LYS A 208 -23.68 -10.84 13.98
C LYS A 208 -22.98 -10.94 12.64
N LEU A 209 -21.66 -11.09 12.59
CA LEU A 209 -20.93 -11.30 11.34
C LEU A 209 -21.46 -12.50 10.52
N GLN A 210 -22.03 -13.52 11.16
CA GLN A 210 -22.70 -14.62 10.47
C GLN A 210 -24.12 -14.26 10.00
N GLU A 211 -24.90 -13.56 10.82
CA GLU A 211 -26.28 -13.12 10.54
C GLU A 211 -26.37 -12.05 9.44
N ASP A 212 -25.33 -11.24 9.28
CA ASP A 212 -25.16 -10.18 8.27
C ASP A 212 -25.52 -10.62 6.84
N LYS A 213 -25.50 -11.92 6.59
CA LYS A 213 -25.75 -12.57 5.29
C LYS A 213 -27.23 -12.76 4.94
N LYS A 214 -28.16 -12.60 5.90
CA LYS A 214 -29.57 -12.96 5.73
C LYS A 214 -30.48 -11.82 5.21
N ASN A 215 -29.94 -10.76 4.60
CA ASN A 215 -30.70 -9.60 4.07
C ASN A 215 -31.66 -8.91 5.08
N SER A 216 -31.50 -9.16 6.38
CA SER A 216 -32.46 -8.73 7.41
C SER A 216 -32.20 -7.33 7.97
N ARG A 217 -31.04 -6.73 7.70
CA ARG A 217 -30.66 -5.40 8.21
C ARG A 217 -30.76 -4.33 7.12
N PRO A 218 -31.07 -3.08 7.50
CA PRO A 218 -31.17 -1.99 6.55
C PRO A 218 -29.82 -1.76 5.85
N LYS A 219 -29.87 -1.68 4.52
CA LYS A 219 -28.72 -1.32 3.69
C LYS A 219 -28.57 0.19 3.71
N ARG A 220 -27.35 0.68 3.91
CA ARG A 220 -27.04 2.12 3.83
C ARG A 220 -27.21 2.63 2.41
N SER A 221 -27.57 3.90 2.24
CA SER A 221 -27.57 4.54 0.92
C SER A 221 -26.13 4.76 0.43
N ASP A 222 -25.96 5.01 -0.87
CA ASP A 222 -24.61 5.30 -1.40
C ASP A 222 -24.13 6.68 -0.94
N GLU A 223 -25.04 7.63 -0.70
CA GLU A 223 -24.71 8.95 -0.12
C GLU A 223 -24.22 8.82 1.33
N GLU A 224 -24.88 8.00 2.16
CA GLU A 224 -24.45 7.74 3.54
C GLU A 224 -23.05 7.12 3.58
N MET A 225 -22.80 6.16 2.69
CA MET A 225 -21.49 5.51 2.59
C MET A 225 -20.41 6.48 2.11
N ALA A 226 -20.70 7.32 1.11
CA ALA A 226 -19.76 8.31 0.63
C ALA A 226 -19.41 9.35 1.70
N ALA A 227 -20.41 9.80 2.48
CA ALA A 227 -20.22 10.72 3.57
C ALA A 227 -19.36 10.14 4.71
N GLU A 228 -19.57 8.87 5.08
CA GLU A 228 -18.72 8.18 6.07
C GLU A 228 -17.29 8.01 5.56
N ALA A 229 -17.11 7.63 4.30
CA ALA A 229 -15.79 7.50 3.69
C ALA A 229 -15.03 8.83 3.71
N GLU A 230 -15.71 9.95 3.43
CA GLU A 230 -15.12 11.29 3.49
C GLU A 230 -14.65 11.65 4.91
N GLN A 231 -15.45 11.33 5.93
CA GLN A 231 -15.06 11.54 7.33
C GLN A 231 -13.82 10.72 7.70
N LEU A 232 -13.71 9.49 7.20
CA LEU A 232 -12.56 8.63 7.45
C LEU A 232 -11.30 9.11 6.71
N ARG A 233 -11.43 9.66 5.50
CA ARG A 233 -10.31 10.24 4.73
C ARG A 233 -9.58 11.34 5.50
N ALA A 234 -10.28 12.11 6.33
CA ALA A 234 -9.71 13.20 7.12
C ALA A 234 -8.68 12.74 8.19
N HIS A 235 -8.46 11.44 8.38
CA HIS A 235 -7.49 10.87 9.33
C HIS A 235 -6.22 10.31 8.69
N PHE A 236 -6.03 10.47 7.38
CA PHE A 236 -4.86 10.03 6.62
C PHE A 236 -4.08 11.20 6.03
#